data_AF-A0A2G4HEL2-F1
#
_entry.id   AF-A0A2G4HEL2-F1
#
_cell.length_a   1.000
_cell.length_b   1.000
_cell.length_c   1.000
_cell.angle_alpha   90.00
_cell.angle_beta   90.00
_cell.angle_gamma   90.00
#
_symmetry.space_group_name_H-M   'P 1'
#
loop_
_entity.id
_entity.type
_entity.pdbx_description
1 polymer ?
#
loop_
_entity_poly.entity_id
_entity_poly.type
_entity_poly.pdbx_seq_one_letter_code
_entity_poly.pdbx_strand_id
1 'polypeptide(L)'
;MPRKQTIIAAIAALLLVAALISAVIWALMVERNRTATRGLPTRPDGPELRIYGGLPNAARYGQPIVVLTNIGYLSGYCEAHRNPAWVSFSVSSITVGSTAKRPSKFLTDTRTASPVAIAALLLLAAL
;
A
#
# COMPACT_ATOMS: atom_id res chain seq x y z
N MET A 1 -4.11 -52.26 7.52
CA MET A 1 -4.01 -50.95 8.21
C MET A 1 -3.17 -49.84 7.50
N PRO A 2 -2.83 -49.86 6.18
CA PRO A 2 -1.93 -48.83 5.61
C PRO A 2 -2.62 -47.54 5.09
N ARG A 3 -3.93 -47.56 4.81
CA ARG A 3 -4.65 -46.43 4.17
C ARG A 3 -4.70 -45.14 4.98
N LYS A 4 -4.64 -45.22 6.32
CA LYS A 4 -4.68 -44.03 7.19
C LYS A 4 -3.34 -43.28 7.19
N GLN A 5 -2.22 -44.02 7.13
CA GLN A 5 -0.87 -43.43 7.12
C GLN A 5 -0.59 -42.69 5.81
N THR A 6 -1.07 -43.18 4.67
CA THR A 6 -0.93 -42.50 3.37
C THR A 6 -1.73 -41.20 3.30
N ILE A 7 -2.93 -41.15 3.88
CA ILE A 7 -3.75 -39.92 3.93
C ILE A 7 -3.08 -38.86 4.79
N ILE A 8 -2.55 -39.23 5.96
CA ILE A 8 -1.85 -38.28 6.85
C ILE A 8 -0.60 -37.73 6.17
N ALA A 9 0.19 -38.58 5.50
CA ALA A 9 1.37 -38.15 4.76
C ALA A 9 1.02 -37.17 3.62
N ALA A 10 -0.08 -37.43 2.89
CA ALA A 10 -0.54 -36.54 1.83
C ALA A 10 -0.95 -35.15 2.36
N ILE A 11 -1.69 -35.10 3.47
CA ILE A 11 -2.09 -33.83 4.10
C ILE A 11 -0.86 -33.06 4.59
N ALA A 12 0.09 -33.73 5.23
CA ALA A 12 1.32 -33.11 5.71
C ALA A 12 2.15 -32.51 4.55
N ALA A 13 2.25 -33.23 3.42
CA ALA A 13 2.91 -32.72 2.22
C ALA A 13 2.20 -31.48 1.65
N LEU A 14 0.87 -31.49 1.62
CA LEU A 14 0.07 -30.37 1.11
C LEU A 14 0.22 -29.11 1.97
N LEU A 15 0.26 -29.27 3.30
CA LEU A 15 0.52 -28.18 4.24
C LEU A 15 1.94 -27.61 4.09
N LEU A 16 2.94 -28.47 3.87
CA LEU A 16 4.32 -28.07 3.61
C LEU A 16 4.43 -27.23 2.33
N VAL A 17 3.76 -27.66 1.26
CA VAL A 17 3.71 -26.92 0.00
C VAL A 17 3.01 -25.57 0.18
N ALA A 18 1.88 -25.52 0.89
CA ALA A 18 1.18 -24.27 1.17
C ALA A 18 2.04 -23.30 2.00
N ALA A 19 2.77 -23.79 3.01
CA ALA A 19 3.69 -22.99 3.80
C ALA A 19 4.85 -22.44 2.97
N LEU A 20 5.43 -23.25 2.07
CA LEU A 20 6.46 -22.81 1.14
C LEU A 20 5.95 -21.73 0.18
N ILE A 21 4.76 -21.92 -0.40
CA ILE A 21 4.13 -20.91 -1.26
C ILE A 21 3.91 -19.60 -0.49
N SER A 22 3.40 -19.68 0.74
CA SER A 22 3.19 -18.50 1.59
C SER A 22 4.51 -17.77 1.91
N ALA A 23 5.59 -18.52 2.19
CA ALA A 23 6.91 -17.95 2.46
C ALA A 23 7.50 -17.27 1.22
N VAL A 24 7.33 -17.86 0.04
CA VAL A 24 7.75 -17.27 -1.24
C VAL A 24 6.97 -15.99 -1.53
N ILE A 25 5.64 -16.00 -1.38
CA ILE A 25 4.81 -14.79 -1.56
C ILE A 25 5.25 -13.69 -0.59
N TRP A 26 5.51 -14.02 0.66
CA TRP A 26 6.02 -13.07 1.64
C TRP A 26 7.38 -12.48 1.21
N ALA A 27 8.33 -13.32 0.80
CA ALA A 27 9.65 -12.89 0.36
C ALA A 27 9.57 -11.97 -0.88
N LEU A 28 8.71 -12.30 -1.85
CA LEU A 28 8.45 -11.47 -3.02
C LEU A 28 7.81 -10.13 -2.64
N MET A 29 6.90 -10.10 -1.67
CA MET A 29 6.31 -8.86 -1.16
C MET A 29 7.35 -7.98 -0.44
N VAL A 30 8.24 -8.57 0.35
CA VAL A 30 9.35 -7.85 1.01
C VAL A 30 10.31 -7.27 -0.03
N GLU A 31 10.68 -8.04 -1.05
CA GLU A 31 11.62 -7.59 -2.09
C GLU A 31 11.01 -6.50 -2.98
N ARG A 32 9.71 -6.58 -3.29
CA ARG A 32 8.96 -5.50 -3.94
C ARG A 32 9.02 -4.20 -3.13
N ASN A 33 8.90 -4.29 -1.80
CA ASN A 33 9.01 -3.12 -0.92
C ASN A 33 10.43 -2.55 -0.86
N ARG A 34 11.47 -3.38 -0.96
CA ARG A 34 12.89 -2.94 -1.02
C ARG A 34 13.25 -2.30 -2.34
N THR A 35 12.72 -2.80 -3.45
CA THR A 35 12.94 -2.23 -4.78
C THR A 35 12.17 -0.93 -4.99
N ALA A 36 10.97 -0.81 -4.40
CA ALA A 36 10.24 0.46 -4.36
C ALA A 36 11.02 1.59 -3.66
N THR A 37 11.91 1.26 -2.72
CA THR A 37 12.82 2.22 -2.08
C THR A 37 14.09 2.52 -2.89
N ARG A 38 14.46 1.67 -3.86
CA ARG A 38 15.74 1.76 -4.60
C ARG A 38 15.63 2.36 -6.01
N GLY A 39 14.43 2.44 -6.58
CA GLY A 39 14.20 2.81 -7.99
C GLY A 39 13.75 4.24 -8.23
N LEU A 40 14.24 5.23 -7.48
CA LEU A 40 13.84 6.62 -7.70
C LEU A 40 14.63 7.21 -8.89
N PRO A 41 13.98 7.56 -10.03
CA PRO A 41 14.66 8.32 -11.07
C PRO A 41 15.01 9.71 -10.51
N THR A 42 16.28 10.07 -10.57
CA THR A 42 16.84 11.38 -10.23
C THR A 42 16.48 12.41 -11.30
N ARG A 43 15.18 12.73 -11.40
CA ARG A 43 14.72 13.97 -12.02
C ARG A 43 15.06 15.12 -11.06
N PRO A 44 15.42 16.33 -11.52
CA PRO A 44 15.62 17.49 -10.62
C PRO A 44 14.37 17.87 -9.79
N ASP A 45 13.21 17.30 -10.11
CA ASP A 45 11.91 17.29 -9.40
C ASP A 45 11.56 15.90 -8.80
N GLY A 46 12.60 15.09 -8.56
CA GLY A 46 12.53 13.70 -8.16
C GLY A 46 11.92 13.50 -6.76
N PRO A 47 11.47 12.28 -6.43
CA PRO A 47 10.68 12.07 -5.21
C PRO A 47 11.44 12.27 -3.90
N GLU A 48 12.77 12.33 -3.96
CA GLU A 48 13.64 12.73 -2.84
C GLU A 48 13.30 14.14 -2.32
N LEU A 49 12.83 15.04 -3.17
CA LEU A 49 12.47 16.42 -2.79
C LEU A 49 11.20 16.51 -1.93
N ARG A 50 10.41 15.42 -1.84
CA ARG A 50 9.11 15.41 -1.15
C ARG A 50 9.20 14.94 0.28
N ILE A 51 10.33 14.37 0.72
CA ILE A 51 10.51 13.85 2.08
C ILE A 51 11.82 14.39 2.67
N TYR A 52 11.76 15.60 3.22
CA TYR A 52 12.94 16.28 3.78
C TYR A 52 13.58 15.52 4.94
N GLY A 53 12.78 14.83 5.76
CA GLY A 53 13.25 14.06 6.93
C GLY A 53 13.55 12.58 6.67
N GLY A 54 13.53 12.12 5.42
CA GLY A 54 13.57 10.69 5.08
C GLY A 54 12.25 9.94 5.39
N LEU A 55 12.14 8.71 4.87
CA LEU A 55 10.92 7.91 4.97
C LEU A 55 10.58 7.59 6.44
N PRO A 56 9.30 7.72 6.86
CA PRO A 56 8.86 7.23 8.16
C PRO A 56 9.19 5.75 8.34
N ASN A 57 9.65 5.38 9.53
CA ASN A 57 10.05 4.01 9.83
C ASN A 57 8.82 3.07 9.82
N ALA A 58 8.69 2.28 8.76
CA ALA A 58 7.59 1.32 8.58
C ALA A 58 7.52 0.25 9.68
N ALA A 59 8.66 -0.14 10.29
CA ALA A 59 8.68 -1.13 11.37
C ALA A 59 7.95 -0.64 12.64
N ARG A 60 7.88 0.68 12.85
CA ARG A 60 7.14 1.26 13.99
C ARG A 60 5.63 1.35 13.76
N TYR A 61 5.17 1.16 12.53
CA TYR A 61 3.75 1.26 12.20
C TYR A 61 2.97 -0.03 12.49
N GLY A 62 3.65 -1.16 12.70
CA GLY A 62 3.03 -2.45 13.04
C GLY A 62 2.26 -3.13 11.92
N GLN A 63 2.14 -2.49 10.74
CA GLN A 63 1.51 -3.02 9.54
C GLN A 63 2.38 -2.76 8.32
N PRO A 64 2.34 -3.62 7.28
CA PRO A 64 3.03 -3.37 6.02
C PRO A 64 2.56 -2.06 5.37
N ILE A 65 3.51 -1.22 4.98
CA ILE A 65 3.27 0.04 4.26
C ILE A 65 3.76 -0.09 2.81
N VAL A 66 2.92 0.32 1.88
CA VAL A 66 3.23 0.45 0.45
C VAL A 66 3.42 1.93 0.11
N VAL A 67 4.58 2.32 -0.40
CA VAL A 67 4.81 3.71 -0.82
C VAL A 67 4.21 3.93 -2.21
N LEU A 68 3.26 4.87 -2.30
CA LEU A 68 2.65 5.31 -3.56
C LEU A 68 3.22 6.67 -3.96
N THR A 69 3.75 6.73 -5.18
CA THR A 69 4.27 7.97 -5.77
C THR A 69 3.20 8.65 -6.60
N ASN A 70 2.93 9.92 -6.32
CA ASN A 70 1.94 10.74 -7.02
C ASN A 70 2.56 12.05 -7.49
N ILE A 71 1.88 12.73 -8.41
CA ILE A 71 2.26 14.09 -8.81
C ILE A 71 2.06 15.01 -7.60
N GLY A 72 3.14 15.63 -7.14
CA GLY A 72 3.13 16.60 -6.04
C GLY A 72 3.25 16.01 -4.63
N TYR A 73 3.04 14.69 -4.43
CA TYR A 73 3.12 14.08 -3.10
C TYR A 73 3.52 12.60 -3.12
N LEU A 74 3.97 12.10 -1.97
CA LEU A 74 4.20 10.69 -1.66
C LEU A 74 3.25 10.27 -0.54
N SER A 75 2.83 9.01 -0.53
CA SER A 75 2.03 8.47 0.58
C SER A 75 2.46 7.05 0.93
N GLY A 76 2.58 6.74 2.21
CA GLY A 76 2.67 5.37 2.68
C GLY A 76 1.27 4.83 2.92
N TYR A 77 0.80 3.92 2.09
CA TYR A 77 -0.52 3.29 2.18
C TYR A 77 -0.48 2.03 3.04
N CYS A 78 -1.46 1.88 3.94
CA CYS A 78 -1.65 0.68 4.73
C CYS A 78 -2.92 -0.06 4.29
N GLU A 79 -2.74 -1.25 3.70
CA GLU A 79 -3.87 -2.09 3.26
C GLU A 79 -4.78 -2.48 4.42
N ALA A 80 -4.22 -2.84 5.58
CA ALA A 80 -5.00 -3.23 6.76
C ALA A 80 -5.95 -2.11 7.23
N HIS A 81 -5.53 -0.85 7.12
CA HIS A 81 -6.33 0.32 7.50
C HIS A 81 -7.12 0.94 6.33
N ARG A 82 -6.90 0.45 5.10
CA ARG A 82 -7.50 0.98 3.86
C ARG A 82 -7.30 2.49 3.66
N ASN A 83 -6.20 3.03 4.19
CA ASN A 83 -5.91 4.47 4.22
C ASN A 83 -4.38 4.70 4.21
N PRO A 84 -3.88 5.83 3.69
CA PRO A 84 -2.54 6.32 4.01
C PRO A 84 -2.26 6.34 5.52
N ALA A 85 -1.12 5.74 5.87
CA ALA A 85 -0.44 5.87 7.15
C ALA A 85 0.23 7.24 7.31
N TRP A 86 0.74 7.79 6.20
CA TRP A 86 1.36 9.11 6.14
C TRP A 86 1.31 9.64 4.71
N VAL A 87 1.43 10.96 4.58
CA VAL A 87 1.54 11.69 3.31
C VAL A 87 2.67 12.71 3.44
N SER A 88 3.43 12.91 2.37
CA SER A 88 4.55 13.85 2.34
C SER A 88 4.54 14.65 1.04
N PHE A 89 4.75 15.95 1.15
CA PHE A 89 4.80 16.89 0.05
C PHE A 89 5.73 18.04 0.44
N SER A 90 6.25 18.74 -0.55
CA SER A 90 7.06 19.94 -0.35
C SER A 90 6.34 21.13 -0.98
N VAL A 91 6.27 22.24 -0.25
CA VAL A 91 5.71 23.49 -0.74
C VAL A 91 6.86 24.46 -0.91
N SER A 92 7.08 24.90 -2.15
CA SER A 92 7.99 26.00 -2.46
C SER A 92 7.21 27.31 -2.54
N SER A 93 7.91 28.42 -2.32
CA SER A 93 7.35 29.76 -2.59
C SER A 93 7.15 29.94 -4.09
N ILE A 94 5.94 29.66 -4.56
CA ILE A 94 5.50 29.94 -5.93
C ILE A 94 4.30 30.88 -5.89
N THR A 95 4.20 31.77 -6.88
CA THR A 95 2.97 32.55 -7.09
C THR A 95 1.83 31.59 -7.37
N VAL A 96 0.90 31.46 -6.42
CA VAL A 96 -0.21 30.52 -6.52
C VAL A 96 -1.14 30.96 -7.64
N GLY A 97 -1.22 30.18 -8.72
CA GLY A 97 -2.19 30.39 -9.79
C GLY A 97 -3.63 30.06 -9.36
N SER A 98 -4.57 30.04 -10.30
CA SER A 98 -5.96 29.67 -9.98
C SER A 98 -6.07 28.22 -9.50
N THR A 99 -6.81 28.00 -8.41
CA THR A 99 -7.11 26.65 -7.91
C THR A 99 -8.00 25.90 -8.89
N ALA A 100 -7.66 24.65 -9.21
CA ALA A 100 -8.53 23.80 -10.02
C ALA A 100 -9.86 23.54 -9.28
N LYS A 101 -10.97 23.49 -10.03
CA LYS A 101 -12.28 23.12 -9.46
C LYS A 101 -12.23 21.68 -8.96
N ARG A 102 -12.77 21.45 -7.75
CA ARG A 102 -12.91 20.10 -7.19
C ARG A 102 -13.72 19.22 -8.17
N PRO A 103 -13.22 18.02 -8.53
CA PRO A 103 -13.98 17.07 -9.33
C PRO A 103 -15.29 16.65 -8.65
N SER A 104 -16.32 16.34 -9.44
CA SER A 104 -17.59 15.82 -8.92
C SER A 104 -17.52 14.36 -8.47
N LYS A 105 -16.50 13.62 -8.93
CA LYS A 105 -16.27 12.20 -8.62
C LYS A 105 -14.79 11.93 -8.42
N PHE A 106 -14.49 10.96 -7.58
CA PHE A 106 -13.14 10.44 -7.36
C PHE A 106 -13.04 9.04 -7.97
N LEU A 107 -11.89 8.75 -8.59
CA LEU A 107 -11.60 7.41 -9.11
C LEU A 107 -10.93 6.58 -8.02
N THR A 108 -11.22 5.29 -8.00
CA THR A 108 -10.53 4.32 -7.15
C THR A 108 -9.10 4.15 -7.63
N ASP A 109 -8.14 4.17 -6.70
CA ASP A 109 -6.74 3.87 -7.01
C ASP A 109 -6.56 2.36 -7.25
N THR A 110 -6.17 1.97 -8.46
CA THR A 110 -6.00 0.56 -8.83
C THR A 110 -4.71 -0.07 -8.31
N ARG A 111 -3.83 0.72 -7.68
CA ARG A 111 -2.57 0.24 -7.08
C ARG A 111 -2.76 -0.33 -5.68
N THR A 112 -3.93 -0.13 -5.08
CA THR A 112 -4.29 -0.64 -3.74
C THR A 112 -5.24 -1.82 -3.86
N ALA A 113 -5.03 -2.86 -3.05
CA ALA A 113 -5.86 -4.06 -3.05
C ALA A 113 -7.17 -3.88 -2.27
N SER A 114 -7.20 -2.93 -1.34
CA SER A 114 -8.36 -2.67 -0.50
C SER A 114 -9.38 -1.77 -1.18
N PRO A 115 -10.60 -2.26 -1.47
CA PRO A 115 -11.68 -1.38 -1.91
C PRO A 115 -12.05 -0.44 -0.75
N VAL A 116 -12.11 0.86 -1.03
CA VAL A 116 -12.78 1.82 -0.15
C VAL A 116 -14.27 1.53 -0.23
N ALA A 117 -14.84 0.95 0.81
CA ALA A 117 -16.29 0.91 0.94
C ALA A 117 -16.75 2.38 0.99
N ILE A 118 -17.53 2.81 0.00
CA ILE A 118 -18.30 4.04 0.15
C ILE A 118 -19.24 3.73 1.30
N ALA A 119 -18.94 4.25 2.48
CA ALA A 119 -19.96 4.45 3.49
C ALA A 119 -20.95 5.40 2.83
N ALA A 120 -21.97 4.82 2.18
CA ALA A 120 -23.15 5.55 1.82
C ALA A 120 -23.56 6.23 3.12
N LEU A 121 -23.45 7.55 3.11
CA LEU A 121 -23.97 8.43 4.13
C LEU A 121 -25.39 7.93 4.40
N LEU A 122 -25.59 7.24 5.53
CA LEU A 122 -26.91 6.96 6.09
C LEU A 122 -27.45 8.32 6.54
N LEU A 123 -27.78 9.17 5.57
CA LEU A 123 -28.55 10.36 5.80
C LEU A 123 -30.01 9.93 5.73
N LEU A 124 -30.49 9.50 6.90
CA LEU A 124 -31.86 9.73 7.40
C LEU A 124 -32.97 9.65 6.35
N ALA A 125 -33.40 8.43 6.04
CA ALA A 125 -34.81 8.15 5.80
C ALA A 125 -35.50 7.94 7.18
N ALA A 126 -35.59 9.00 7.97
CA ALA A 126 -36.40 9.07 9.20
C ALA A 126 -36.39 10.52 9.72
N LEU A 127 -37.21 11.38 9.11
CA LEU A 127 -37.96 12.48 9.73
C LEU A 127 -38.87 13.12 8.68
#